data_AF-A0A4V2BSR8-F1
#
_entry.id   AF-A0A4V2BSR8-F1
#
_cell.length_a   1.000
_cell.length_b   1.000
_cell.length_c   1.000
_cell.angle_alpha   90.00
_cell.angle_beta   90.00
_cell.angle_gamma   90.00
#
_symmetry.space_group_name_H-M   'P 1'
#
loop_
_entity.id
_entity.type
_entity.pdbx_description
1 polymer ?
#
loop_
_entity_poly.entity_id
_entity_poly.type
_entity_poly.pdbx_seq_one_letter_code
_entity_poly.pdbx_strand_id
1 'polypeptide(L)'
;MILLNNPRTRRRRLGVAAAAAGLLAALLTVHPAAATPDPGDGPAADKEVSRSAQAEVREALESGEIPGQDEVVHSDNIEHVTNIPKDVLPGTNSDLAFQGRYAFAGNYDGFRIFDISKPKSPKTVAQVLCPGSQNDISVSGNLLFLSTDSSRSDSSCNSTTQPVTEKSSWEGMKVFDISDKRNPKYVAAVETACGSHTHTLVPERRNVYIYVSSYSPNAAYPDCQPPHDGISVIKVPRNAPEKAALVGFPVLFPGEGPDGGGNPGGPTNPGVSKTTGCHDITVLPSQDLAAGACMGDGILFSIKDPERPKVIDQVQDNVNFAFWHSATFNQDADKVVFTDELGGGGAATCNEEIGPNRGADGIYDIVGKGDNRKLVFRSYFKIDRHQADTEVCVAHNGSLIPVKGKDIMVQAWYQGGVSVWDFTDSAHPKEIAYFERGPLTTDRVTTAGSWSAYYYNGYIYSNDIAKGFDVLKLDDRRTDPAKRVRLHELNVQTQPDYFD
;
A
#
# COMPACT_ATOMS: atom_id res chain seq x y z
N MET A 1 -81.28 48.32 -20.24
CA MET A 1 -80.13 47.85 -21.07
C MET A 1 -79.45 46.75 -20.26
N ILE A 2 -79.79 45.46 -20.48
CA ILE A 2 -79.15 44.56 -21.47
C ILE A 2 -77.64 44.45 -21.14
N LEU A 3 -77.03 43.34 -20.68
CA LEU A 3 -77.38 41.92 -20.50
C LEU A 3 -76.40 41.27 -19.50
N LEU A 4 -76.88 40.27 -18.73
CA LEU A 4 -76.28 38.96 -18.36
C LEU A 4 -74.82 38.92 -17.81
N ASN A 5 -74.45 38.18 -16.75
CA ASN A 5 -75.00 36.92 -16.24
C ASN A 5 -74.48 36.62 -14.80
N ASN A 6 -75.41 36.52 -13.84
CA ASN A 6 -75.67 35.50 -12.80
C ASN A 6 -74.57 34.56 -12.19
N PRO A 7 -74.79 33.97 -10.98
CA PRO A 7 -73.95 34.25 -9.82
C PRO A 7 -73.60 33.03 -8.91
N ARG A 8 -72.99 33.31 -7.75
CA ARG A 8 -72.95 32.55 -6.46
C ARG A 8 -72.05 31.29 -6.44
N THR A 9 -71.12 31.17 -5.49
CA THR A 9 -71.45 30.92 -4.08
C THR A 9 -70.22 31.07 -3.17
N ARG A 10 -70.45 31.60 -1.96
CA ARG A 10 -69.53 31.64 -0.81
C ARG A 10 -69.13 30.23 -0.36
N ARG A 11 -67.89 30.07 0.13
CA ARG A 11 -67.62 29.46 1.45
C ARG A 11 -66.22 29.81 1.98
N ARG A 12 -66.22 30.46 3.14
CA ARG A 12 -65.10 30.57 4.09
C ARG A 12 -64.73 29.20 4.64
N ARG A 13 -63.44 28.88 4.74
CA ARG A 13 -62.71 28.24 5.87
C ARG A 13 -61.21 28.60 5.66
N LEU A 14 -60.58 29.51 6.41
CA LEU A 14 -59.95 29.35 7.73
C LEU A 14 -59.16 28.04 7.87
N GLY A 15 -57.82 28.15 8.00
CA GLY A 15 -56.99 27.06 8.51
C GLY A 15 -55.53 27.09 8.06
N VAL A 16 -54.70 27.89 8.75
CA VAL A 16 -53.30 27.63 9.16
C VAL A 16 -52.33 27.08 8.11
N ALA A 17 -51.40 27.94 7.64
CA ALA A 17 -50.10 27.51 7.13
C ALA A 17 -49.02 28.22 7.95
N ALA A 18 -48.45 27.51 8.93
CA ALA A 18 -47.26 27.89 9.67
C ALA A 18 -46.25 26.74 9.57
N ALA A 19 -44.99 27.11 9.34
CA ALA A 19 -43.77 26.33 9.50
C ALA A 19 -43.59 25.09 8.60
N ALA A 20 -42.96 25.30 7.43
CA ALA A 20 -42.17 24.28 6.74
C ALA A 20 -41.07 24.96 5.91
N ALA A 21 -40.06 25.51 6.59
CA ALA A 21 -38.81 25.95 5.98
C ALA A 21 -37.70 25.82 7.02
N GLY A 22 -37.14 24.61 7.15
CA GLY A 22 -36.06 24.34 8.11
C GLY A 22 -35.94 22.87 8.46
N LEU A 23 -35.88 21.98 7.46
CA LEU A 23 -35.49 20.57 7.60
C LEU A 23 -35.40 19.95 6.20
N LEU A 24 -34.47 20.46 5.38
CA LEU A 24 -34.17 19.91 4.04
C LEU A 24 -32.77 20.30 3.57
N ALA A 25 -31.81 20.39 4.49
CA ALA A 25 -30.41 20.67 4.20
C ALA A 25 -29.43 19.80 5.03
N ALA A 26 -29.85 18.59 5.40
CA ALA A 26 -29.02 17.64 6.16
C ALA A 26 -29.18 16.18 5.68
N LEU A 27 -29.46 15.98 4.38
CA LEU A 27 -29.68 14.64 3.81
C LEU A 27 -28.90 14.35 2.51
N LEU A 28 -27.88 15.16 2.17
CA LEU A 28 -27.06 14.93 0.99
C LEU A 28 -25.60 15.26 1.29
N THR A 29 -24.89 14.30 1.89
CA THR A 29 -23.45 14.02 1.65
C THR A 29 -23.04 12.78 2.46
N VAL A 30 -23.75 11.66 2.30
CA VAL A 30 -23.17 10.35 2.60
C VAL A 30 -22.81 9.73 1.26
N HIS A 31 -21.61 10.02 0.77
CA HIS A 31 -21.02 9.14 -0.24
C HIS A 31 -20.41 7.99 0.55
N PRO A 32 -20.80 6.72 0.32
CA PRO A 32 -20.06 5.62 0.90
C PRO A 32 -18.60 5.81 0.48
N ALA A 33 -17.68 5.76 1.44
CA ALA A 33 -16.26 5.68 1.17
C ALA A 33 -16.05 4.48 0.24
N ALA A 34 -15.93 4.76 -1.05
CA ALA A 34 -15.65 3.77 -2.08
C ALA A 34 -14.16 3.49 -2.04
N ALA A 35 -13.76 2.25 -2.36
CA ALA A 35 -12.38 1.97 -2.67
C ALA A 35 -11.95 2.87 -3.84
N THR A 36 -11.05 3.80 -3.56
CA THR A 36 -10.36 4.57 -4.59
C THR A 36 -9.08 3.82 -4.95
N PRO A 37 -8.69 3.82 -6.24
CA PRO A 37 -7.37 3.36 -6.64
C PRO A 37 -6.26 4.02 -5.80
N ASP A 38 -5.11 3.35 -5.65
CA ASP A 38 -3.90 3.84 -4.95
C ASP A 38 -3.58 5.28 -5.43
N PRO A 39 -2.98 6.17 -4.62
CA PRO A 39 -2.62 7.52 -5.09
C PRO A 39 -1.72 7.50 -6.35
N GLY A 40 -1.11 6.35 -6.69
CA GLY A 40 -0.41 6.09 -7.94
C GLY A 40 -1.29 5.95 -9.20
N ASP A 41 -2.56 5.60 -9.07
CA ASP A 41 -3.48 5.28 -10.18
C ASP A 41 -4.25 6.51 -10.73
N GLY A 42 -4.05 7.68 -10.13
CA GLY A 42 -4.65 8.94 -10.56
C GLY A 42 -3.89 10.15 -10.03
N PRO A 43 -4.10 11.36 -10.56
CA PRO A 43 -3.46 12.55 -9.99
C PRO A 43 -3.93 12.72 -8.55
N ALA A 44 -3.00 12.78 -7.59
CA ALA A 44 -3.27 13.20 -6.22
C ALA A 44 -3.96 14.57 -6.26
N ALA A 45 -5.28 14.56 -6.11
CA ALA A 45 -6.08 15.76 -6.20
C ALA A 45 -6.23 16.32 -4.80
N ASP A 46 -5.44 17.35 -4.48
CA ASP A 46 -5.67 18.22 -3.33
C ASP A 46 -7.15 18.63 -3.32
N LYS A 47 -7.87 18.20 -2.29
CA LYS A 47 -9.29 18.52 -2.15
C LYS A 47 -9.45 19.50 -0.99
N GLU A 48 -9.84 20.74 -1.32
CA GLU A 48 -10.24 21.70 -0.31
C GLU A 48 -11.36 21.10 0.55
N VAL A 49 -11.16 21.12 1.87
CA VAL A 49 -12.19 20.70 2.81
C VAL A 49 -13.18 21.84 3.06
N SER A 50 -14.38 21.50 3.52
CA SER A 50 -15.43 22.49 3.80
C SER A 50 -15.01 23.44 4.93
N ARG A 51 -15.61 24.64 5.00
CA ARG A 51 -15.34 25.58 6.09
C ARG A 51 -15.66 25.04 7.48
N SER A 52 -16.62 24.11 7.59
CA SER A 52 -16.93 23.45 8.87
C SER A 52 -15.83 22.48 9.25
N ALA A 53 -15.36 21.65 8.31
CA ALA A 53 -14.23 20.75 8.54
C ALA A 53 -12.95 21.52 8.90
N GLN A 54 -12.68 22.66 8.25
CA GLN A 54 -11.55 23.52 8.65
C GLN A 54 -11.67 24.09 10.07
N ALA A 55 -12.90 24.33 10.55
CA ALA A 55 -13.13 24.79 11.91
C ALA A 55 -12.94 23.65 12.93
N GLU A 56 -13.42 22.45 12.60
CA GLU A 56 -13.23 21.23 13.40
C GLU A 56 -11.74 20.87 13.53
N VAL A 57 -10.98 20.90 12.43
CA VAL A 57 -9.52 20.71 12.45
C VAL A 57 -8.85 21.76 13.35
N ARG A 58 -9.28 23.02 13.28
CA ARG A 58 -8.71 24.08 14.15
C ARG A 58 -9.03 23.84 15.62
N GLU A 59 -10.24 23.41 15.94
CA GLU A 59 -10.64 23.08 17.30
C GLU A 59 -9.85 21.88 17.84
N ALA A 60 -9.65 20.83 17.03
CA ALA A 60 -8.85 19.66 17.38
C ALA A 60 -7.36 20.01 17.62
N LEU A 61 -6.80 20.93 16.82
CA LEU A 61 -5.45 21.47 17.04
C LEU A 61 -5.37 22.29 18.34
N GLU A 62 -6.37 23.12 18.62
CA GLU A 62 -6.41 23.97 19.83
C GLU A 62 -6.64 23.15 21.11
N SER A 63 -7.36 22.03 21.02
CA SER A 63 -7.61 21.11 22.13
C SER A 63 -6.46 20.14 22.39
N GLY A 64 -5.57 19.95 21.41
CA GLY A 64 -4.50 18.95 21.43
C GLY A 64 -5.00 17.51 21.19
N GLU A 65 -6.18 17.35 20.61
CA GLU A 65 -6.72 16.06 20.19
C GLU A 65 -5.90 15.46 19.04
N ILE A 66 -5.42 16.32 18.14
CA ILE A 66 -4.46 15.97 17.08
C ILE A 66 -3.18 16.79 17.24
N PRO A 67 -2.02 16.29 16.78
CA PRO A 67 -0.78 17.06 16.80
C PRO A 67 -0.87 18.34 15.96
N GLY A 68 -0.08 19.35 16.32
CA GLY A 68 0.12 20.55 15.52
C GLY A 68 0.60 20.26 14.09
N GLN A 69 0.41 21.20 13.17
CA GLN A 69 0.94 21.06 11.80
C GLN A 69 2.45 20.77 11.83
N ASP A 70 2.86 19.67 11.18
CA ASP A 70 4.24 19.15 11.20
C ASP A 70 4.83 18.80 12.59
N GLU A 71 4.02 18.84 13.66
CA GLU A 71 4.46 18.50 15.01
C GLU A 71 4.79 17.01 15.07
N VAL A 72 6.00 16.68 15.54
CA VAL A 72 6.41 15.30 15.75
C VAL A 72 5.94 14.85 17.13
N VAL A 73 5.13 13.80 17.15
CA VAL A 73 4.63 13.16 18.37
C VAL A 73 4.97 11.67 18.32
N HIS A 74 5.37 11.11 19.45
CA HIS A 74 5.73 9.70 19.52
C HIS A 74 5.61 9.18 20.95
N SER A 75 5.58 7.85 21.10
CA SER A 75 5.66 7.21 22.41
C SER A 75 7.07 7.29 23.01
N ASP A 76 7.19 7.16 24.33
CA ASP A 76 8.45 7.31 25.09
C ASP A 76 9.59 6.36 24.64
N ASN A 77 9.23 5.24 24.01
CA ASN A 77 10.12 4.16 23.62
C ASN A 77 10.56 4.21 22.16
N ILE A 78 10.18 5.22 21.38
CA ILE A 78 10.68 5.43 20.01
C ILE A 78 11.24 6.84 19.84
N GLU A 79 12.37 6.96 19.17
CA GLU A 79 13.07 8.22 18.93
C GLU A 79 13.15 8.49 17.43
N HIS A 80 12.76 9.69 17.00
CA HIS A 80 13.06 10.17 15.65
C HIS A 80 14.51 10.62 15.58
N VAL A 81 15.36 9.81 14.97
CA VAL A 81 16.81 10.00 14.96
C VAL A 81 17.22 11.09 13.99
N THR A 82 16.72 11.02 12.75
CA THR A 82 17.00 11.98 11.70
C THR A 82 16.03 11.80 10.54
N ASN A 83 15.77 12.88 9.81
CA ASN A 83 15.10 12.89 8.53
C ASN A 83 16.08 13.38 7.46
N ILE A 84 16.12 12.72 6.32
CA ILE A 84 16.82 13.19 5.13
C ILE A 84 15.77 13.64 4.11
N PRO A 85 15.62 14.96 3.86
CA PRO A 85 14.65 15.46 2.91
C PRO A 85 14.84 14.91 1.50
N LYS A 86 13.77 15.01 0.70
CA LYS A 86 13.86 14.84 -0.74
C LYS A 86 14.89 15.80 -1.33
N ASP A 87 15.46 15.40 -2.46
CA ASP A 87 16.50 16.14 -3.16
C ASP A 87 16.12 16.25 -4.65
N VAL A 88 16.84 15.58 -5.56
CA VAL A 88 16.63 15.74 -7.01
C VAL A 88 15.40 15.00 -7.55
N LEU A 89 14.82 14.10 -6.76
CA LEU A 89 13.62 13.33 -7.09
C LEU A 89 12.44 13.88 -6.25
N PRO A 90 11.66 14.85 -6.79
CA PRO A 90 10.56 15.50 -6.04
C PRO A 90 9.29 14.64 -5.95
N GLY A 91 9.12 13.65 -6.84
CA GLY A 91 7.95 12.78 -6.91
C GLY A 91 7.66 11.99 -5.64
N THR A 92 6.54 11.27 -5.63
CA THR A 92 6.12 10.41 -4.50
C THR A 92 7.18 9.40 -4.16
N ASN A 93 7.57 9.31 -2.89
CA ASN A 93 8.41 8.22 -2.39
C ASN A 93 7.58 6.94 -2.31
N SER A 94 8.19 5.82 -2.68
CA SER A 94 7.55 4.50 -2.71
C SER A 94 8.37 3.49 -1.91
N ASP A 95 8.33 2.19 -2.23
CA ASP A 95 8.85 1.20 -1.30
C ASP A 95 10.38 1.23 -1.04
N LEU A 96 10.84 0.47 -0.04
CA LEU A 96 12.22 0.37 0.42
C LEU A 96 12.76 -1.07 0.29
N ALA A 97 14.03 -1.18 -0.06
CA ALA A 97 14.80 -2.41 0.06
C ALA A 97 16.15 -2.16 0.76
N PHE A 98 16.79 -3.20 1.29
CA PHE A 98 18.05 -3.08 2.02
C PHE A 98 19.10 -4.11 1.60
N GLN A 99 20.36 -3.69 1.57
CA GLN A 99 21.51 -4.58 1.38
C GLN A 99 22.75 -4.09 2.14
N GLY A 100 23.12 -4.84 3.18
CA GLY A 100 24.26 -4.62 4.05
C GLY A 100 24.16 -3.29 4.80
N ARG A 101 24.84 -2.28 4.27
CA ARG A 101 24.84 -0.91 4.81
C ARG A 101 24.04 0.07 3.96
N TYR A 102 23.30 -0.43 2.97
CA TYR A 102 22.57 0.41 2.03
C TYR A 102 21.07 0.24 2.19
N ALA A 103 20.35 1.35 2.10
CA ALA A 103 18.91 1.39 1.85
C ALA A 103 18.69 1.90 0.42
N PHE A 104 17.77 1.27 -0.29
CA PHE A 104 17.34 1.62 -1.63
C PHE A 104 15.91 2.12 -1.51
N ALA A 105 15.69 3.38 -1.87
CA ALA A 105 14.40 4.03 -1.72
C ALA A 105 13.82 4.32 -3.10
N GLY A 106 12.66 3.72 -3.36
CA GLY A 106 11.84 3.98 -4.53
C GLY A 106 11.26 5.40 -4.50
N ASN A 107 11.04 5.94 -5.69
CA ASN A 107 10.40 7.22 -5.90
C ASN A 107 9.78 7.23 -7.31
N TYR A 108 8.63 7.85 -7.53
CA TYR A 108 7.96 7.82 -8.85
C TYR A 108 8.82 8.41 -9.99
N ASP A 109 9.83 9.22 -9.66
CA ASP A 109 10.82 9.73 -10.60
C ASP A 109 12.05 8.82 -10.79
N GLY A 110 12.28 7.83 -9.92
CA GLY A 110 13.36 6.85 -10.04
C GLY A 110 13.70 6.18 -8.71
N PHE A 111 14.95 6.27 -8.26
CA PHE A 111 15.33 5.77 -6.93
C PHE A 111 16.56 6.46 -6.35
N ARG A 112 16.70 6.35 -5.03
CA ARG A 112 17.83 6.89 -4.25
C ARG A 112 18.49 5.78 -3.44
N ILE A 113 19.82 5.75 -3.46
CA ILE A 113 20.62 4.82 -2.65
C ILE A 113 21.23 5.59 -1.49
N PHE A 114 20.95 5.14 -0.26
CA PHE A 114 21.52 5.67 0.97
C PHE A 114 22.55 4.71 1.56
N ASP A 115 23.67 5.24 2.05
CA ASP A 115 24.55 4.58 3.00
C ASP A 115 24.05 4.86 4.41
N ILE A 116 23.52 3.82 5.05
CA ILE A 116 22.92 3.82 6.40
C ILE A 116 23.88 3.26 7.47
N SER A 117 25.17 3.10 7.17
CA SER A 117 26.18 2.66 8.16
C SER A 117 26.27 3.56 9.41
N LYS A 118 25.86 4.82 9.28
CA LYS A 118 25.71 5.77 10.38
C LYS A 118 24.26 6.23 10.42
N PRO A 119 23.37 5.55 11.17
CA PRO A 119 21.94 5.83 11.17
C PRO A 119 21.57 7.26 11.62
N LYS A 120 22.43 7.94 12.38
CA LYS A 120 22.29 9.35 12.76
C LYS A 120 22.62 10.35 11.64
N SER A 121 23.21 9.88 10.56
CA SER A 121 23.66 10.69 9.44
C SER A 121 23.76 9.84 8.16
N PRO A 122 22.65 9.27 7.65
CA PRO A 122 22.66 8.58 6.37
C PRO A 122 23.17 9.50 5.25
N LYS A 123 23.82 8.92 4.25
CA LYS A 123 24.37 9.69 3.13
C LYS A 123 23.86 9.15 1.81
N THR A 124 23.46 10.04 0.92
CA THR A 124 23.17 9.67 -0.46
C THR A 124 24.43 9.20 -1.17
N VAL A 125 24.33 8.04 -1.81
CA VAL A 125 25.39 7.40 -2.60
C VAL A 125 25.15 7.66 -4.07
N ALA A 126 23.90 7.50 -4.51
CA ALA A 126 23.45 7.74 -5.88
C ALA A 126 21.97 8.15 -5.88
N GLN A 127 21.59 8.90 -6.89
CA GLN A 127 20.21 9.19 -7.26
C GLN A 127 20.08 8.95 -8.75
N VAL A 128 19.13 8.11 -9.13
CA VAL A 128 18.91 7.73 -10.53
C VAL A 128 17.54 8.23 -10.92
N LEU A 129 17.51 9.17 -11.86
CA LEU A 129 16.29 9.63 -12.51
C LEU A 129 15.89 8.56 -13.54
N CYS A 130 14.79 7.88 -13.27
CA CYS A 130 14.18 6.91 -14.17
C CYS A 130 12.66 6.92 -13.97
N PRO A 131 11.96 7.92 -14.53
CA PRO A 131 10.53 8.06 -14.31
C PRO A 131 9.78 6.85 -14.84
N GLY A 132 8.77 6.45 -14.07
CA GLY A 132 8.00 5.25 -14.33
C GLY A 132 6.73 5.14 -13.50
N SER A 133 6.59 5.94 -12.43
CA SER A 133 5.53 5.82 -11.41
C SER A 133 5.41 4.42 -10.81
N GLN A 134 4.88 4.40 -9.59
CA GLN A 134 5.11 3.37 -8.58
C GLN A 134 6.60 3.23 -8.21
N ASN A 135 7.45 2.74 -9.13
CA ASN A 135 8.89 2.60 -8.93
C ASN A 135 9.25 1.90 -7.59
N ASP A 136 8.39 1.00 -7.14
CA ASP A 136 8.72 0.07 -6.07
C ASP A 136 9.97 -0.71 -6.44
N ILE A 137 10.72 -1.08 -5.39
CA ILE A 137 12.13 -1.45 -5.53
C ILE A 137 12.44 -2.71 -4.73
N SER A 138 13.17 -3.63 -5.36
CA SER A 138 13.79 -4.77 -4.69
C SER A 138 15.24 -4.93 -5.13
N VAL A 139 16.04 -5.63 -4.34
CA VAL A 139 17.44 -5.97 -4.65
C VAL A 139 17.70 -7.45 -4.44
N SER A 140 18.54 -8.04 -5.30
CA SER A 140 19.09 -9.38 -5.05
C SER A 140 20.52 -9.48 -5.56
N GLY A 141 21.47 -9.56 -4.62
CA GLY A 141 22.90 -9.58 -4.94
C GLY A 141 23.33 -8.30 -5.68
N ASN A 142 23.77 -8.42 -6.92
CA ASN A 142 24.19 -7.25 -7.72
C ASN A 142 23.07 -6.67 -8.58
N LEU A 143 21.82 -7.12 -8.42
CA LEU A 143 20.70 -6.65 -9.22
C LEU A 143 19.73 -5.82 -8.38
N LEU A 144 19.16 -4.78 -8.99
CA LEU A 144 18.05 -3.99 -8.51
C LEU A 144 16.92 -4.08 -9.52
N PHE A 145 15.71 -4.25 -9.03
CA PHE A 145 14.48 -4.39 -9.80
C PHE A 145 13.61 -3.19 -9.48
N LEU A 146 13.11 -2.52 -10.53
CA LEU A 146 12.34 -1.30 -10.41
C LEU A 146 11.06 -1.45 -11.22
N SER A 147 9.93 -1.38 -10.54
CA SER A 147 8.60 -1.30 -11.14
C SER A 147 8.47 -0.09 -12.07
N THR A 148 7.61 -0.16 -13.08
CA THR A 148 7.20 0.98 -13.90
C THR A 148 5.73 0.76 -14.25
N ASP A 149 4.87 1.54 -13.61
CA ASP A 149 3.42 1.47 -13.69
C ASP A 149 2.83 2.74 -14.31
N SER A 150 3.40 3.13 -15.45
CA SER A 150 2.84 4.19 -16.28
C SER A 150 3.28 4.00 -17.71
N SER A 151 2.37 4.31 -18.65
CA SER A 151 2.65 4.30 -20.08
C SER A 151 3.79 5.28 -20.44
N ARG A 152 4.89 4.72 -20.96
CA ARG A 152 6.10 5.44 -21.40
C ARG A 152 6.30 5.31 -22.91
N SER A 153 7.01 6.26 -23.52
CA SER A 153 7.40 6.20 -24.94
C SER A 153 8.30 5.05 -25.34
N ASP A 154 9.07 4.54 -24.39
CA ASP A 154 10.03 3.44 -24.55
C ASP A 154 10.49 2.97 -23.15
N SER A 155 11.31 1.94 -23.10
CA SER A 155 11.80 1.35 -21.85
C SER A 155 12.91 2.12 -21.15
N SER A 156 13.46 3.18 -21.77
CA SER A 156 14.59 3.93 -21.22
C SER A 156 14.18 4.85 -20.06
N CYS A 157 15.17 5.23 -19.25
CA CYS A 157 14.98 6.24 -18.20
C CYS A 157 14.83 7.68 -18.75
N ASN A 158 15.03 7.89 -20.05
CA ASN A 158 14.78 9.16 -20.74
C ASN A 158 13.43 9.20 -21.44
N SER A 159 12.62 8.13 -21.30
CA SER A 159 11.29 8.06 -21.89
C SER A 159 10.41 9.21 -21.41
N THR A 160 9.37 9.53 -22.17
CA THR A 160 8.35 10.52 -21.81
C THR A 160 7.02 9.84 -21.56
N THR A 161 6.15 10.46 -20.76
CA THR A 161 4.78 9.96 -20.55
C THR A 161 4.01 9.88 -21.87
N GLN A 162 3.29 8.79 -22.07
CA GLN A 162 2.35 8.61 -23.18
C GLN A 162 0.94 8.27 -22.66
N PRO A 163 -0.10 8.43 -23.50
CA PRO A 163 -1.43 7.93 -23.16
C PRO A 163 -1.42 6.40 -23.08
N VAL A 164 -2.06 5.84 -22.07
CA VAL A 164 -2.26 4.38 -21.92
C VAL A 164 -2.99 3.73 -23.10
N THR A 165 -3.65 4.52 -23.96
CA THR A 165 -4.31 4.04 -25.18
C THR A 165 -3.39 3.95 -26.41
N GLU A 166 -2.14 4.42 -26.31
CA GLU A 166 -1.14 4.33 -27.37
C GLU A 166 -0.48 2.94 -27.35
N LYS A 167 -0.67 2.15 -28.42
CA LYS A 167 -0.21 0.75 -28.52
C LYS A 167 1.32 0.61 -28.47
N SER A 168 2.03 1.65 -28.87
CA SER A 168 3.50 1.65 -28.86
C SER A 168 4.11 2.00 -27.50
N SER A 169 3.27 2.31 -26.49
CA SER A 169 3.72 2.59 -25.14
C SER A 169 4.39 1.37 -24.50
N TRP A 170 5.26 1.63 -23.54
CA TRP A 170 5.96 0.63 -22.75
C TRP A 170 5.69 0.83 -21.25
N GLU A 171 5.47 -0.27 -20.54
CA GLU A 171 5.43 -0.36 -19.08
C GLU A 171 5.88 -1.76 -18.63
N GLY A 172 6.25 -1.92 -17.35
CA GLY A 172 6.72 -3.20 -16.81
C GLY A 172 7.95 -3.07 -15.91
N MET A 173 8.90 -3.98 -16.06
CA MET A 173 10.01 -4.13 -15.10
C MET A 173 11.34 -3.64 -15.68
N LYS A 174 12.09 -2.84 -14.92
CA LYS A 174 13.46 -2.43 -15.24
C LYS A 174 14.45 -3.12 -14.31
N VAL A 175 15.60 -3.52 -14.84
CA VAL A 175 16.67 -4.19 -14.08
C VAL A 175 17.96 -3.40 -14.19
N PHE A 176 18.59 -3.16 -13.04
CA PHE A 176 19.86 -2.46 -12.92
C PHE A 176 20.93 -3.38 -12.30
N ASP A 177 22.14 -3.35 -12.85
CA ASP A 177 23.34 -3.83 -12.18
C ASP A 177 23.81 -2.76 -11.19
N ILE A 178 23.79 -3.11 -9.91
CA ILE A 178 24.22 -2.31 -8.78
C ILE A 178 25.53 -2.85 -8.20
N SER A 179 26.41 -3.52 -8.94
CA SER A 179 27.73 -3.94 -8.43
C SER A 179 28.54 -2.75 -7.90
N ASP A 180 28.42 -1.59 -8.56
CA ASP A 180 28.85 -0.30 -8.05
C ASP A 180 27.64 0.56 -7.66
N LYS A 181 27.38 0.68 -6.35
CA LYS A 181 26.26 1.44 -5.77
C LYS A 181 26.30 2.93 -6.14
N ARG A 182 27.45 3.47 -6.54
CA ARG A 182 27.59 4.87 -6.97
C ARG A 182 27.22 5.08 -8.43
N ASN A 183 27.27 4.01 -9.23
CA ASN A 183 27.00 4.06 -10.67
C ASN A 183 26.11 2.87 -11.10
N PRO A 184 24.83 2.80 -10.65
CA PRO A 184 23.89 1.79 -11.14
C PRO A 184 23.80 1.80 -12.67
N LYS A 185 23.81 0.62 -13.28
CA LYS A 185 23.75 0.47 -14.74
C LYS A 185 22.46 -0.20 -15.14
N TYR A 186 21.70 0.42 -16.03
CA TYR A 186 20.53 -0.21 -16.63
C TYR A 186 20.97 -1.37 -17.52
N VAL A 187 20.47 -2.58 -17.27
CA VAL A 187 20.91 -3.82 -17.98
C VAL A 187 19.79 -4.57 -18.68
N ALA A 188 18.53 -4.41 -18.27
CA ALA A 188 17.40 -5.03 -18.92
C ALA A 188 16.09 -4.28 -18.67
N ALA A 189 15.12 -4.51 -19.55
CA ALA A 189 13.71 -4.22 -19.33
C ALA A 189 12.88 -5.40 -19.83
N VAL A 190 11.75 -5.63 -19.16
CA VAL A 190 10.76 -6.62 -19.56
C VAL A 190 9.41 -5.94 -19.54
N GLU A 191 8.78 -5.89 -20.71
CA GLU A 191 7.42 -5.39 -20.87
C GLU A 191 6.41 -6.39 -20.29
N THR A 192 5.36 -5.87 -19.67
CA THR A 192 4.22 -6.63 -19.14
C THR A 192 2.93 -6.02 -19.66
N ALA A 193 1.83 -6.79 -19.65
CA ALA A 193 0.57 -6.36 -20.27
C ALA A 193 -0.13 -5.20 -19.54
N CYS A 194 0.08 -5.08 -18.23
CA CYS A 194 -0.59 -4.12 -17.34
C CYS A 194 0.43 -3.38 -16.46
N GLY A 195 1.64 -3.15 -16.98
CA GLY A 195 2.68 -2.51 -16.19
C GLY A 195 3.16 -3.37 -15.03
N SER A 196 3.76 -2.71 -14.06
CA SER A 196 4.30 -3.32 -12.86
C SER A 196 4.05 -2.35 -11.74
N HIS A 197 2.94 -2.54 -11.04
CA HIS A 197 2.59 -1.76 -9.85
C HIS A 197 3.57 -2.12 -8.74
N THR A 198 3.30 -3.18 -7.97
CA THR A 198 4.32 -3.76 -7.08
C THR A 198 5.00 -4.97 -7.74
N HIS A 199 6.06 -5.44 -7.11
CA HIS A 199 6.68 -6.69 -7.51
C HIS A 199 7.34 -7.38 -6.32
N THR A 200 7.46 -8.70 -6.43
CA THR A 200 8.07 -9.51 -5.38
C THR A 200 9.03 -10.53 -5.96
N LEU A 201 10.20 -10.67 -5.32
CA LEU A 201 11.21 -11.61 -5.76
C LEU A 201 10.93 -13.01 -5.21
N VAL A 202 11.02 -14.02 -6.07
CA VAL A 202 11.10 -15.44 -5.71
C VAL A 202 12.52 -15.91 -6.07
N PRO A 203 13.48 -15.71 -5.15
CA PRO A 203 14.89 -15.94 -5.46
C PRO A 203 15.20 -17.43 -5.56
N GLU A 204 15.90 -17.80 -6.63
CA GLU A 204 16.42 -19.14 -6.85
C GLU A 204 17.95 -19.10 -6.97
N ARG A 205 18.60 -20.27 -6.95
CA ARG A 205 20.07 -20.35 -7.00
C ARG A 205 20.65 -19.71 -8.28
N ARG A 206 20.05 -19.98 -9.43
CA ARG A 206 20.57 -19.54 -10.75
C ARG A 206 19.81 -18.34 -11.32
N ASN A 207 18.57 -18.16 -10.90
CA ASN A 207 17.66 -17.15 -11.43
C ASN A 207 17.03 -16.39 -10.27
N VAL A 208 16.53 -15.20 -10.54
CA VAL A 208 15.55 -14.53 -9.70
C VAL A 208 14.26 -14.55 -10.50
N TYR A 209 13.22 -15.16 -9.94
CA TYR A 209 11.87 -15.01 -10.47
C TYR A 209 11.26 -13.76 -9.86
N ILE A 210 10.39 -13.08 -10.60
CA ILE A 210 9.68 -11.89 -10.16
C ILE A 210 8.20 -12.14 -10.42
N TYR A 211 7.39 -11.99 -9.38
CA TYR A 211 5.95 -11.87 -9.49
C TYR A 211 5.62 -10.40 -9.59
N VAL A 212 5.13 -10.00 -10.76
CA VAL A 212 4.69 -8.64 -11.03
C VAL A 212 3.21 -8.58 -10.74
N SER A 213 2.87 -7.70 -9.80
CA SER A 213 1.51 -7.40 -9.38
C SER A 213 1.03 -6.18 -10.15
N SER A 214 -0.12 -6.32 -10.79
CA SER A 214 -0.75 -5.29 -11.61
C SER A 214 -2.25 -5.53 -11.63
N TYR A 215 -3.02 -4.48 -11.91
CA TYR A 215 -4.48 -4.54 -11.90
C TYR A 215 -5.08 -3.44 -12.79
N SER A 216 -6.39 -3.17 -12.67
CA SER A 216 -7.11 -2.16 -13.47
C SER A 216 -7.13 -2.38 -14.99
N PRO A 217 -7.43 -3.60 -15.49
CA PRO A 217 -7.61 -3.82 -16.92
C PRO A 217 -8.79 -3.03 -17.49
N ASN A 218 -8.66 -2.60 -18.74
CA ASN A 218 -9.69 -1.84 -19.43
C ASN A 218 -9.80 -2.26 -20.89
N ALA A 219 -11.03 -2.47 -21.36
CA ALA A 219 -11.29 -2.84 -22.75
C ALA A 219 -10.82 -1.80 -23.78
N ALA A 220 -10.59 -0.55 -23.35
CA ALA A 220 -10.03 0.51 -24.18
C ALA A 220 -8.49 0.49 -24.26
N TYR A 221 -7.80 -0.25 -23.38
CA TYR A 221 -6.33 -0.26 -23.34
C TYR A 221 -5.77 -1.33 -24.27
N PRO A 222 -4.86 -1.00 -25.18
CA PRO A 222 -4.38 -1.93 -26.19
C PRO A 222 -3.62 -3.15 -25.65
N ASP A 223 -3.09 -3.08 -24.42
CA ASP A 223 -2.31 -4.13 -23.76
C ASP A 223 -3.08 -4.74 -22.58
N CYS A 224 -3.43 -3.91 -21.59
CA CYS A 224 -4.08 -4.35 -20.35
C CYS A 224 -5.59 -4.59 -20.52
N GLN A 225 -5.96 -5.67 -21.22
CA GLN A 225 -7.34 -6.05 -21.51
C GLN A 225 -7.94 -6.97 -20.43
N PRO A 226 -9.24 -6.84 -20.11
CA PRO A 226 -9.92 -7.73 -19.16
C PRO A 226 -10.23 -9.12 -19.75
N PRO A 227 -10.28 -10.19 -18.92
CA PRO A 227 -9.92 -10.21 -17.50
C PRO A 227 -8.39 -10.17 -17.32
N HIS A 228 -7.91 -9.58 -16.21
CA HIS A 228 -6.48 -9.65 -15.90
C HIS A 228 -6.15 -10.79 -14.93
N ASP A 229 -6.91 -10.98 -13.83
CA ASP A 229 -7.06 -12.19 -12.98
C ASP A 229 -5.82 -13.04 -12.60
N GLY A 230 -4.62 -12.56 -12.88
CA GLY A 230 -3.37 -13.28 -12.78
C GLY A 230 -2.19 -12.34 -12.53
N ILE A 231 -0.98 -12.89 -12.70
CA ILE A 231 0.27 -12.17 -12.48
C ILE A 231 1.25 -12.42 -13.61
N SER A 232 2.08 -11.43 -13.91
CA SER A 232 3.21 -11.62 -14.83
C SER A 232 4.39 -12.25 -14.09
N VAL A 233 4.94 -13.36 -14.62
CA VAL A 233 6.13 -14.02 -14.05
C VAL A 233 7.33 -13.74 -14.93
N ILE A 234 8.29 -12.99 -14.39
CA ILE A 234 9.55 -12.69 -15.08
C ILE A 234 10.65 -13.58 -14.51
N LYS A 235 11.52 -14.08 -15.39
CA LYS A 235 12.73 -14.83 -15.02
C LYS A 235 13.96 -14.03 -15.37
N VAL A 236 14.82 -13.77 -14.39
CA VAL A 236 16.07 -13.05 -14.55
C VAL A 236 17.26 -13.96 -14.25
N PRO A 237 18.06 -14.37 -15.25
CA PRO A 237 19.28 -15.13 -15.01
C PRO A 237 20.31 -14.28 -14.27
N ARG A 238 20.80 -14.73 -13.11
CA ARG A 238 21.71 -13.92 -12.27
C ARG A 238 23.03 -13.52 -12.97
N ASN A 239 23.53 -14.38 -13.86
CA ASN A 239 24.78 -14.17 -14.60
C ASN A 239 24.58 -13.61 -16.02
N ALA A 240 23.32 -13.38 -16.43
CA ALA A 240 22.96 -12.85 -17.73
C ALA A 240 21.63 -12.07 -17.61
N PRO A 241 21.59 -11.00 -16.80
CA PRO A 241 20.36 -10.27 -16.51
C PRO A 241 19.74 -9.64 -17.77
N GLU A 242 20.54 -9.37 -18.82
CA GLU A 242 20.08 -8.89 -20.12
C GLU A 242 19.15 -9.87 -20.85
N LYS A 243 19.07 -11.12 -20.38
CA LYS A 243 18.15 -12.16 -20.86
C LYS A 243 16.89 -12.29 -20.02
N ALA A 244 16.61 -11.31 -19.16
CA ALA A 244 15.35 -11.24 -18.43
C ALA A 244 14.18 -11.33 -19.42
N ALA A 245 13.18 -12.15 -19.09
CA ALA A 245 12.02 -12.33 -19.96
C ALA A 245 10.79 -12.72 -19.15
N LEU A 246 9.62 -12.34 -19.66
CA LEU A 246 8.34 -12.88 -19.23
C LEU A 246 8.29 -14.37 -19.59
N VAL A 247 8.07 -15.24 -18.60
CA VAL A 247 8.02 -16.69 -18.78
C VAL A 247 6.64 -17.28 -18.55
N GLY A 248 5.71 -16.51 -17.99
CA GLY A 248 4.34 -16.95 -17.80
C GLY A 248 3.41 -15.84 -17.35
N PHE A 249 2.12 -16.12 -17.48
CA PHE A 249 1.03 -15.33 -16.92
C PHE A 249 0.03 -16.28 -16.22
N PRO A 250 0.32 -16.75 -15.00
CA PRO A 250 -0.57 -17.64 -14.25
C PRO A 250 -1.83 -16.89 -13.82
N VAL A 251 -2.98 -17.48 -14.12
CA VAL A 251 -4.29 -17.04 -13.62
C VAL A 251 -4.41 -17.48 -12.17
N LEU A 252 -4.59 -16.53 -11.25
CA LEU A 252 -4.73 -16.78 -9.81
C LEU A 252 -6.18 -16.99 -9.41
N PHE A 253 -7.10 -16.39 -10.16
CA PHE A 253 -8.54 -16.56 -9.97
C PHE A 253 -9.09 -17.26 -11.22
N PRO A 254 -9.15 -18.61 -11.23
CA PRO A 254 -9.80 -19.35 -12.30
C PRO A 254 -11.29 -19.53 -12.00
N GLY A 255 -12.16 -19.16 -12.94
CA GLY A 255 -13.61 -19.24 -12.77
C GLY A 255 -14.38 -18.83 -14.03
N GLU A 256 -15.68 -19.13 -14.05
CA GLU A 256 -16.57 -18.69 -15.13
C GLU A 256 -17.05 -17.25 -14.88
N GLY A 257 -17.30 -16.51 -15.97
CA GLY A 257 -17.84 -15.15 -15.92
C GLY A 257 -16.76 -14.05 -15.99
N PRO A 258 -17.17 -12.77 -15.90
CA PRO A 258 -16.30 -11.62 -16.14
C PRO A 258 -15.29 -11.33 -15.02
N ASP A 259 -15.33 -12.10 -13.92
CA ASP A 259 -14.53 -11.88 -12.71
C ASP A 259 -13.54 -13.02 -12.41
N GLY A 260 -13.48 -14.07 -13.24
CA GLY A 260 -12.53 -15.19 -13.05
C GLY A 260 -12.72 -15.96 -11.74
N GLY A 261 -13.81 -15.77 -10.99
CA GLY A 261 -13.95 -16.34 -9.64
C GLY A 261 -13.30 -15.50 -8.53
N GLY A 262 -12.76 -14.32 -8.86
CA GLY A 262 -12.47 -13.27 -7.90
C GLY A 262 -13.74 -12.53 -7.46
N ASN A 263 -13.57 -11.64 -6.49
CA ASN A 263 -14.63 -10.81 -5.95
C ASN A 263 -15.21 -9.87 -7.03
N PRO A 264 -16.54 -9.88 -7.27
CA PRO A 264 -17.15 -9.00 -8.26
C PRO A 264 -17.17 -7.52 -7.84
N GLY A 265 -16.92 -7.21 -6.57
CA GLY A 265 -17.03 -5.85 -6.02
C GLY A 265 -18.44 -5.28 -6.13
N GLY A 266 -18.56 -3.95 -6.12
CA GLY A 266 -19.83 -3.25 -6.28
C GLY A 266 -20.46 -3.45 -7.68
N PRO A 267 -21.80 -3.55 -7.81
CA PRO A 267 -22.80 -3.37 -6.75
C PRO A 267 -23.11 -4.62 -5.92
N THR A 268 -22.54 -5.79 -6.25
CA THR A 268 -22.80 -7.05 -5.54
C THR A 268 -22.31 -6.98 -4.09
N ASN A 269 -21.10 -6.48 -3.90
CA ASN A 269 -20.48 -6.20 -2.61
C ASN A 269 -20.19 -4.69 -2.51
N PRO A 270 -21.16 -3.87 -2.07
CA PRO A 270 -20.98 -2.41 -2.01
C PRO A 270 -19.80 -2.00 -1.12
N GLY A 271 -18.95 -1.11 -1.63
CA GLY A 271 -17.77 -0.62 -0.89
C GLY A 271 -16.52 -1.49 -1.03
N VAL A 272 -16.61 -2.65 -1.72
CA VAL A 272 -15.50 -3.56 -1.97
C VAL A 272 -15.00 -3.42 -3.41
N SER A 273 -13.68 -3.42 -3.59
CA SER A 273 -13.05 -3.46 -4.91
C SER A 273 -13.33 -4.77 -5.64
N LYS A 274 -13.54 -4.67 -6.96
CA LYS A 274 -13.50 -5.85 -7.83
C LYS A 274 -12.08 -6.38 -7.89
N THR A 275 -11.93 -7.69 -7.76
CA THR A 275 -10.65 -8.36 -7.98
C THR A 275 -10.31 -8.34 -9.47
N THR A 276 -9.24 -7.61 -9.80
CA THR A 276 -8.72 -7.55 -11.17
C THR A 276 -7.24 -7.90 -11.26
N GLY A 277 -6.61 -8.20 -10.14
CA GLY A 277 -5.21 -8.57 -10.03
C GLY A 277 -4.79 -8.49 -8.58
N CYS A 278 -3.56 -8.90 -8.29
CA CYS A 278 -2.98 -8.67 -6.98
C CYS A 278 -2.37 -7.27 -6.92
N HIS A 279 -2.56 -6.56 -5.80
CA HIS A 279 -1.87 -5.29 -5.54
C HIS A 279 -0.46 -5.58 -5.04
N ASP A 280 -0.34 -6.36 -3.95
CA ASP A 280 0.94 -6.83 -3.41
C ASP A 280 0.88 -8.35 -3.15
N ILE A 281 2.05 -9.01 -3.27
CA ILE A 281 2.26 -10.42 -2.99
C ILE A 281 3.45 -10.52 -2.06
N THR A 282 3.28 -11.12 -0.89
CA THR A 282 4.41 -11.49 -0.05
C THR A 282 4.71 -12.98 -0.19
N VAL A 283 5.98 -13.32 -0.37
CA VAL A 283 6.47 -14.67 -0.47
C VAL A 283 7.34 -15.02 0.73
N LEU A 284 7.25 -16.29 1.13
CA LEU A 284 8.10 -16.91 2.14
C LEU A 284 8.82 -18.10 1.50
N PRO A 285 9.98 -17.87 0.86
CA PRO A 285 10.67 -18.89 0.06
C PRO A 285 11.06 -20.13 0.88
N SER A 286 11.35 -19.98 2.18
CA SER A 286 11.69 -21.11 3.07
C SER A 286 10.54 -22.11 3.25
N GLN A 287 9.30 -21.72 2.92
CA GLN A 287 8.10 -22.54 3.07
C GLN A 287 7.42 -22.91 1.74
N ASP A 288 7.99 -22.49 0.60
CA ASP A 288 7.33 -22.57 -0.72
C ASP A 288 5.92 -21.95 -0.73
N LEU A 289 5.71 -20.87 0.03
CA LEU A 289 4.42 -20.20 0.21
C LEU A 289 4.45 -18.73 -0.23
N ALA A 290 3.27 -18.24 -0.62
CA ALA A 290 3.00 -16.83 -0.85
C ALA A 290 1.58 -16.47 -0.41
N ALA A 291 1.40 -15.22 0.00
CA ALA A 291 0.12 -14.61 0.28
C ALA A 291 -0.07 -13.41 -0.66
N GLY A 292 -1.21 -13.35 -1.34
CA GLY A 292 -1.54 -12.26 -2.27
C GLY A 292 -2.71 -11.46 -1.74
N ALA A 293 -2.56 -10.14 -1.69
CA ALA A 293 -3.64 -9.20 -1.43
C ALA A 293 -4.10 -8.63 -2.76
N CYS A 294 -5.32 -8.98 -3.18
CA CYS A 294 -5.74 -8.87 -4.56
C CYS A 294 -7.01 -8.05 -4.75
N MET A 295 -6.95 -6.83 -4.24
CA MET A 295 -8.01 -5.82 -4.26
C MET A 295 -9.30 -6.24 -3.53
N GLY A 296 -9.97 -7.31 -3.96
CA GLY A 296 -11.20 -7.83 -3.36
C GLY A 296 -11.04 -9.18 -2.66
N ASP A 297 -9.88 -9.82 -2.78
CA ASP A 297 -9.59 -11.14 -2.21
C ASP A 297 -8.22 -11.18 -1.51
N GLY A 298 -8.13 -11.97 -0.44
CA GLY A 298 -6.87 -12.46 0.09
C GLY A 298 -6.65 -13.92 -0.33
N ILE A 299 -5.47 -14.26 -0.82
CA ILE A 299 -5.14 -15.63 -1.24
C ILE A 299 -3.90 -16.16 -0.56
N LEU A 300 -3.86 -17.48 -0.34
CA LEU A 300 -2.67 -18.25 0.02
C LEU A 300 -2.34 -19.18 -1.15
N PHE A 301 -1.09 -19.22 -1.58
CA PHE A 301 -0.69 -20.04 -2.72
C PHE A 301 0.71 -20.62 -2.61
N SER A 302 0.94 -21.72 -3.31
CA SER A 302 2.23 -22.40 -3.38
C SER A 302 3.12 -21.77 -4.45
N ILE A 303 4.41 -21.62 -4.14
CA ILE A 303 5.44 -21.14 -5.06
C ILE A 303 6.54 -22.18 -5.33
N LYS A 304 6.25 -23.45 -5.02
CA LYS A 304 7.19 -24.57 -5.21
C LYS A 304 7.67 -24.70 -6.66
N ASP A 305 6.82 -24.34 -7.60
CA ASP A 305 7.20 -24.05 -8.98
C ASP A 305 7.01 -22.55 -9.21
N PRO A 306 8.09 -21.74 -9.17
CA PRO A 306 7.98 -20.30 -9.35
C PRO A 306 7.33 -19.91 -10.67
N GLU A 307 7.46 -20.70 -11.74
CA GLU A 307 6.86 -20.40 -13.05
C GLU A 307 5.35 -20.71 -13.09
N ARG A 308 4.87 -21.51 -12.14
CA ARG A 308 3.50 -22.03 -12.11
C ARG A 308 2.96 -22.09 -10.66
N PRO A 309 2.78 -20.94 -10.00
CA PRO A 309 2.18 -20.88 -8.67
C PRO A 309 0.78 -21.49 -8.67
N LYS A 310 0.35 -21.97 -7.50
CA LYS A 310 -0.94 -22.65 -7.32
C LYS A 310 -1.68 -22.14 -6.10
N VAL A 311 -2.86 -21.55 -6.29
CA VAL A 311 -3.73 -21.12 -5.19
C VAL A 311 -4.16 -22.32 -4.33
N ILE A 312 -4.03 -22.14 -3.02
CA ILE A 312 -4.36 -23.12 -1.96
C ILE A 312 -5.67 -22.73 -1.28
N ASP A 313 -5.80 -21.44 -0.93
CA ASP A 313 -7.00 -20.92 -0.28
C ASP A 313 -7.25 -19.46 -0.68
N GLN A 314 -8.51 -19.05 -0.56
CA GLN A 314 -8.99 -17.72 -0.90
C GLN A 314 -10.01 -17.30 0.15
N VAL A 315 -9.91 -16.05 0.62
CA VAL A 315 -10.83 -15.44 1.58
C VAL A 315 -11.29 -14.09 1.08
N GLN A 316 -12.48 -13.70 1.53
CA GLN A 316 -13.07 -12.39 1.28
C GLN A 316 -13.61 -11.85 2.62
N ASP A 317 -13.53 -10.54 2.78
CA ASP A 317 -14.29 -9.82 3.78
C ASP A 317 -15.07 -8.71 3.06
N ASN A 318 -16.34 -9.00 2.79
CA ASN A 318 -17.23 -8.08 2.08
C ASN A 318 -17.93 -7.10 3.02
N VAL A 319 -17.52 -7.04 4.29
CA VAL A 319 -18.10 -6.17 5.31
C VAL A 319 -17.13 -5.06 5.70
N ASN A 320 -15.86 -5.38 5.98
CA ASN A 320 -14.92 -4.38 6.50
C ASN A 320 -13.83 -4.00 5.49
N PHE A 321 -13.29 -4.95 4.73
CA PHE A 321 -12.26 -4.70 3.73
C PHE A 321 -12.82 -4.04 2.48
N ALA A 322 -12.21 -2.94 2.07
CA ALA A 322 -12.52 -2.25 0.82
C ALA A 322 -11.48 -2.54 -0.27
N PHE A 323 -10.20 -2.60 0.11
CA PHE A 323 -9.08 -2.81 -0.80
C PHE A 323 -7.98 -3.66 -0.14
N TRP A 324 -7.91 -4.94 -0.51
CA TRP A 324 -6.85 -5.86 -0.09
C TRP A 324 -5.52 -5.41 -0.74
N HIS A 325 -4.70 -4.74 0.07
CA HIS A 325 -3.50 -4.03 -0.36
C HIS A 325 -2.23 -4.87 -0.24
N SER A 326 -1.88 -5.28 0.99
CA SER A 326 -0.66 -6.05 1.27
C SER A 326 -0.89 -7.25 2.17
N ALA A 327 0.11 -8.12 2.24
CA ALA A 327 0.11 -9.30 3.09
C ALA A 327 1.46 -9.41 3.83
N THR A 328 1.49 -10.01 5.01
CA THR A 328 2.73 -10.27 5.75
C THR A 328 2.57 -11.56 6.55
N PHE A 329 3.43 -12.56 6.33
CA PHE A 329 3.46 -13.73 7.21
C PHE A 329 4.09 -13.36 8.55
N ASN A 330 3.73 -14.09 9.60
CA ASN A 330 4.54 -14.12 10.81
C ASN A 330 5.76 -15.03 10.66
N GLN A 331 6.60 -15.09 11.69
CA GLN A 331 7.87 -15.84 11.66
C GLN A 331 7.68 -17.36 11.50
N ASP A 332 6.66 -17.92 12.16
CA ASP A 332 6.40 -19.35 12.17
C ASP A 332 5.60 -19.82 10.94
N ALA A 333 5.24 -18.90 10.03
CA ALA A 333 4.43 -19.15 8.84
C ALA A 333 3.07 -19.79 9.13
N ASP A 334 2.51 -19.50 10.31
CA ASP A 334 1.21 -19.97 10.77
C ASP A 334 0.17 -18.84 10.89
N LYS A 335 0.53 -17.61 10.49
CA LYS A 335 -0.37 -16.46 10.37
C LYS A 335 -0.05 -15.62 9.13
N VAL A 336 -1.07 -14.93 8.62
CA VAL A 336 -0.95 -13.83 7.65
C VAL A 336 -1.71 -12.64 8.17
N VAL A 337 -1.07 -11.47 8.13
CA VAL A 337 -1.71 -10.17 8.27
C VAL A 337 -2.01 -9.67 6.87
N PHE A 338 -3.27 -9.38 6.55
CA PHE A 338 -3.65 -8.68 5.33
C PHE A 338 -4.04 -7.25 5.66
N THR A 339 -3.70 -6.30 4.81
CA THR A 339 -3.93 -4.87 5.03
C THR A 339 -5.07 -4.36 4.14
N ASP A 340 -6.04 -3.67 4.73
CA ASP A 340 -7.09 -2.92 4.00
C ASP A 340 -6.67 -1.47 3.80
N GLU A 341 -6.40 -1.09 2.56
CA GLU A 341 -6.10 0.30 2.19
C GLU A 341 -7.38 1.05 1.79
N LEU A 342 -8.34 1.12 2.72
CA LEU A 342 -9.56 1.90 2.52
C LEU A 342 -9.24 3.34 2.10
N GLY A 343 -9.85 3.78 1.01
CA GLY A 343 -9.65 5.13 0.49
C GLY A 343 -8.30 5.34 -0.20
N GLY A 344 -7.54 4.26 -0.46
CA GLY A 344 -6.36 4.22 -1.33
C GLY A 344 -5.43 5.41 -1.11
N GLY A 345 -4.97 5.64 0.12
CA GLY A 345 -4.05 6.74 0.43
C GLY A 345 -4.54 8.17 0.08
N GLY A 346 -5.83 8.37 -0.16
CA GLY A 346 -6.43 9.65 -0.59
C GLY A 346 -7.52 10.19 0.32
N ALA A 347 -7.87 9.48 1.40
CA ALA A 347 -8.94 9.85 2.32
C ALA A 347 -8.52 9.76 3.80
N ALA A 348 -9.16 10.57 4.63
CA ALA A 348 -9.05 10.46 6.08
C ALA A 348 -9.90 9.28 6.57
N THR A 349 -9.25 8.20 7.02
CA THR A 349 -9.95 6.99 7.47
C THR A 349 -9.69 6.60 8.92
N CYS A 350 -8.77 7.30 9.60
CA CYS A 350 -8.51 7.10 11.03
C CYS A 350 -9.35 8.08 11.86
N ASN A 351 -10.67 7.87 11.90
CA ASN A 351 -11.61 8.68 12.67
C ASN A 351 -12.78 7.82 13.21
N GLU A 352 -13.60 8.42 14.08
CA GLU A 352 -14.70 7.73 14.76
C GLU A 352 -15.75 7.18 13.78
N GLU A 353 -16.01 7.89 12.67
CA GLU A 353 -17.02 7.50 11.67
C GLU A 353 -16.66 6.19 10.96
N ILE A 354 -15.38 6.02 10.58
CA ILE A 354 -14.91 4.80 9.93
C ILE A 354 -14.77 3.66 10.93
N GLY A 355 -14.40 3.98 12.17
CA GLY A 355 -14.27 3.02 13.26
C GLY A 355 -13.05 2.10 13.14
N PRO A 356 -12.94 1.09 14.03
CA PRO A 356 -11.71 0.33 14.24
C PRO A 356 -11.48 -0.82 13.26
N ASN A 357 -12.50 -1.24 12.49
CA ASN A 357 -12.43 -2.46 11.69
C ASN A 357 -12.19 -2.22 10.19
N ARG A 358 -12.32 -0.98 9.71
CA ARG A 358 -12.17 -0.63 8.29
C ARG A 358 -10.91 0.21 8.09
N GLY A 359 -10.22 0.06 6.96
CA GLY A 359 -8.88 0.66 6.79
C GLY A 359 -7.89 0.09 7.82
N ALA A 360 -8.05 -1.19 8.14
CA ALA A 360 -7.40 -1.90 9.23
C ALA A 360 -6.66 -3.13 8.70
N ASP A 361 -5.78 -3.69 9.52
CA ASP A 361 -5.22 -5.01 9.24
C ASP A 361 -6.18 -6.12 9.70
N GLY A 362 -6.31 -7.17 8.90
CA GLY A 362 -7.01 -8.40 9.24
C GLY A 362 -6.02 -9.52 9.51
N ILE A 363 -6.13 -10.15 10.68
CA ILE A 363 -5.21 -11.21 11.13
C ILE A 363 -5.86 -12.56 10.90
N TYR A 364 -5.17 -13.42 10.14
CA TYR A 364 -5.63 -14.76 9.78
C TYR A 364 -4.63 -15.79 10.26
N ASP A 365 -5.09 -16.82 10.97
CA ASP A 365 -4.27 -18.00 11.22
C ASP A 365 -4.28 -18.90 9.96
N ILE A 366 -3.15 -19.57 9.69
CA ILE A 366 -3.04 -20.63 8.70
C ILE A 366 -3.18 -21.97 9.42
N VAL A 367 -4.32 -22.63 9.23
CA VAL A 367 -4.58 -23.97 9.77
C VAL A 367 -4.42 -25.02 8.69
N GLY A 368 -4.11 -26.26 9.06
CA GLY A 368 -3.90 -27.35 8.10
C GLY A 368 -2.47 -27.41 7.56
N LYS A 369 -2.23 -28.22 6.51
CA LYS A 369 -0.89 -28.48 5.95
C LYS A 369 -0.93 -28.70 4.45
N GLY A 370 0.16 -28.33 3.77
CA GLY A 370 0.29 -28.45 2.31
C GLY A 370 -0.85 -27.75 1.59
N ASP A 371 -1.45 -28.43 0.63
CA ASP A 371 -2.58 -27.94 -0.17
C ASP A 371 -3.92 -27.91 0.60
N ASN A 372 -3.95 -28.37 1.84
CA ASN A 372 -5.13 -28.31 2.72
C ASN A 372 -5.03 -27.16 3.73
N ARG A 373 -4.07 -26.25 3.57
CA ARG A 373 -4.00 -25.05 4.41
C ARG A 373 -5.24 -24.17 4.19
N LYS A 374 -5.70 -23.53 5.25
CA LYS A 374 -6.84 -22.62 5.25
C LYS A 374 -6.53 -21.36 6.05
N LEU A 375 -6.98 -20.22 5.55
CA LEU A 375 -6.95 -18.93 6.24
C LEU A 375 -8.17 -18.83 7.15
N VAL A 376 -7.95 -18.56 8.44
CA VAL A 376 -9.01 -18.43 9.44
C VAL A 376 -8.90 -17.07 10.10
N PHE A 377 -9.87 -16.20 9.82
CA PHE A 377 -9.94 -14.86 10.41
C PHE A 377 -9.99 -14.92 11.95
N ARG A 378 -9.27 -14.00 12.60
CA ARG A 378 -9.20 -13.90 14.06
C ARG A 378 -9.64 -12.55 14.59
N SER A 379 -9.02 -11.47 14.13
CA SER A 379 -9.31 -10.12 14.62
C SER A 379 -8.80 -9.07 13.64
N TYR A 380 -9.13 -7.81 13.94
CA TYR A 380 -8.57 -6.64 13.25
C TYR A 380 -7.57 -5.92 14.14
N PHE A 381 -6.62 -5.24 13.52
CA PHE A 381 -5.78 -4.24 14.16
C PHE A 381 -5.89 -2.91 13.41
N LYS A 382 -6.16 -1.84 14.14
CA LYS A 382 -6.08 -0.46 13.68
C LYS A 382 -5.49 0.39 14.78
N ILE A 383 -4.74 1.43 14.41
CA ILE A 383 -4.24 2.38 15.40
C ILE A 383 -5.41 3.08 16.10
N ASP A 384 -5.30 3.26 17.41
CA ASP A 384 -6.32 3.95 18.23
C ASP A 384 -6.26 5.49 18.06
N ARG A 385 -5.21 6.00 17.40
CA ARG A 385 -4.99 7.43 17.20
C ARG A 385 -5.84 7.95 16.05
N HIS A 386 -6.83 8.78 16.37
CA HIS A 386 -7.57 9.53 15.37
C HIS A 386 -6.70 10.63 14.77
N GLN A 387 -6.92 10.93 13.50
CA GLN A 387 -6.25 11.99 12.75
C GLN A 387 -7.30 12.99 12.25
N ALA A 388 -6.86 14.19 11.84
CA ALA A 388 -7.78 15.17 11.27
C ALA A 388 -8.40 14.66 9.97
N ASP A 389 -9.58 15.18 9.61
CA ASP A 389 -10.22 14.88 8.33
C ASP A 389 -9.46 15.45 7.11
N THR A 390 -8.40 16.22 7.34
CA THR A 390 -7.43 16.66 6.32
C THR A 390 -6.24 15.70 6.17
N GLU A 391 -6.12 14.70 7.05
CA GLU A 391 -5.02 13.74 7.07
C GLU A 391 -5.43 12.42 6.46
N VAL A 392 -4.77 12.06 5.37
CA VAL A 392 -4.82 10.69 4.88
C VAL A 392 -4.18 9.77 5.91
N CYS A 393 -4.95 8.81 6.39
CA CYS A 393 -4.49 7.79 7.33
C CYS A 393 -5.21 6.49 7.04
N VAL A 394 -4.44 5.42 6.83
CA VAL A 394 -4.92 4.05 6.58
C VAL A 394 -3.75 3.08 6.75
N ALA A 395 -4.03 1.81 7.08
CA ALA A 395 -3.03 0.76 7.17
C ALA A 395 -2.27 0.60 5.84
N HIS A 396 -0.94 0.48 5.91
CA HIS A 396 -0.09 0.32 4.72
C HIS A 396 1.14 -0.57 5.01
N ASN A 397 2.16 -0.53 4.16
CA ASN A 397 3.28 -1.48 4.19
C ASN A 397 4.07 -1.48 5.52
N GLY A 398 4.39 -2.69 5.99
CA GLY A 398 5.14 -2.93 7.21
C GLY A 398 5.99 -4.19 7.15
N SER A 399 6.81 -4.41 8.17
CA SER A 399 7.72 -5.56 8.27
C SER A 399 7.76 -6.11 9.69
N LEU A 400 8.12 -7.39 9.82
CA LEU A 400 8.36 -8.00 11.12
C LEU A 400 9.59 -7.40 11.81
N ILE A 401 9.50 -7.25 13.12
CA ILE A 401 10.65 -7.07 14.00
C ILE A 401 11.04 -8.47 14.52
N PRO A 402 12.23 -9.00 14.16
CA PRO A 402 12.55 -10.41 14.39
C PRO A 402 12.87 -10.71 15.85
N VAL A 403 11.85 -11.10 16.60
CA VAL A 403 11.95 -11.53 18.00
C VAL A 403 11.49 -12.97 18.10
N LYS A 404 12.38 -13.86 18.52
CA LYS A 404 12.05 -15.30 18.59
C LYS A 404 10.86 -15.56 19.51
N GLY A 405 9.85 -16.27 18.99
CA GLY A 405 8.62 -16.62 19.72
C GLY A 405 7.65 -15.46 19.93
N LYS A 406 7.81 -14.38 19.16
CA LYS A 406 6.95 -13.19 19.18
C LYS A 406 6.65 -12.76 17.77
N ASP A 407 5.41 -12.34 17.56
CA ASP A 407 4.97 -11.74 16.31
C ASP A 407 4.77 -10.25 16.56
N ILE A 408 5.78 -9.47 16.19
CA ILE A 408 5.79 -8.01 16.33
C ILE A 408 6.12 -7.44 14.97
N MET A 409 5.41 -6.40 14.55
CA MET A 409 5.70 -5.68 13.33
C MET A 409 5.77 -4.18 13.53
N VAL A 410 6.48 -3.53 12.61
CA VAL A 410 6.46 -2.09 12.41
C VAL A 410 5.78 -1.82 11.08
N GLN A 411 4.96 -0.78 10.99
CA GLN A 411 4.09 -0.54 9.84
C GLN A 411 3.82 0.94 9.62
N ALA A 412 3.70 1.33 8.36
CA ALA A 412 3.29 2.66 7.96
C ALA A 412 1.76 2.82 7.95
N TRP A 413 1.30 4.03 8.28
CA TRP A 413 -0.12 4.42 8.37
C TRP A 413 -0.39 5.76 7.65
N TYR A 414 0.33 6.06 6.56
CA TYR A 414 0.33 7.39 5.94
C TYR A 414 0.61 8.50 6.96
N GLN A 415 -0.24 9.52 7.11
CA GLN A 415 -0.07 10.60 8.11
C GLN A 415 -0.34 10.12 9.54
N GLY A 416 -1.00 8.97 9.73
CA GLY A 416 -1.01 8.27 11.03
C GLY A 416 0.37 7.76 11.47
N GLY A 417 1.38 7.91 10.60
CA GLY A 417 2.79 7.75 10.91
C GLY A 417 3.25 6.31 10.83
N VAL A 418 3.97 5.88 11.87
CA VAL A 418 4.56 4.56 12.03
C VAL A 418 4.06 3.96 13.33
N SER A 419 3.46 2.78 13.25
CA SER A 419 3.03 1.98 14.40
C SER A 419 3.97 0.79 14.58
N VAL A 420 4.27 0.44 15.84
CA VAL A 420 4.86 -0.84 16.21
C VAL A 420 3.86 -1.59 17.07
N TRP A 421 3.50 -2.81 16.70
CA TRP A 421 2.45 -3.57 17.36
C TRP A 421 2.77 -5.06 17.49
N ASP A 422 2.21 -5.69 18.53
CA ASP A 422 2.36 -7.11 18.86
C ASP A 422 1.06 -7.84 18.51
N PHE A 423 1.18 -8.91 17.72
CA PHE A 423 0.09 -9.81 17.31
C PHE A 423 0.42 -11.27 17.58
N THR A 424 1.27 -11.52 18.58
CA THR A 424 1.58 -12.86 19.06
C THR A 424 0.29 -13.60 19.46
N ASP A 425 -0.67 -12.89 20.06
CA ASP A 425 -2.05 -13.36 20.19
C ASP A 425 -2.89 -12.78 19.04
N SER A 426 -3.23 -13.62 18.06
CA SER A 426 -4.02 -13.22 16.89
C SER A 426 -5.41 -12.65 17.24
N ALA A 427 -5.92 -12.88 18.46
CA ALA A 427 -7.21 -12.37 18.90
C ALA A 427 -7.13 -11.00 19.60
N HIS A 428 -5.94 -10.60 20.05
CA HIS A 428 -5.75 -9.38 20.85
C HIS A 428 -4.48 -8.63 20.42
N PRO A 429 -4.38 -8.19 19.14
CA PRO A 429 -3.27 -7.37 18.70
C PRO A 429 -3.25 -6.05 19.47
N LYS A 430 -2.05 -5.50 19.68
CA LYS A 430 -1.89 -4.28 20.46
C LYS A 430 -0.73 -3.44 19.98
N GLU A 431 -0.96 -2.14 19.86
CA GLU A 431 0.10 -1.18 19.64
C GLU A 431 1.01 -1.02 20.87
N ILE A 432 2.31 -0.97 20.61
CA ILE A 432 3.36 -0.94 21.62
C ILE A 432 4.31 0.25 21.52
N ALA A 433 4.39 0.90 20.35
CA ALA A 433 5.08 2.16 20.14
C ALA A 433 4.50 2.86 18.91
N TYR A 434 4.66 4.18 18.81
CA TYR A 434 4.29 4.92 17.60
C TYR A 434 5.14 6.17 17.41
N PHE A 435 5.30 6.58 16.16
CA PHE A 435 5.84 7.86 15.75
C PHE A 435 4.89 8.44 14.70
N GLU A 436 4.45 9.67 14.87
CA GLU A 436 3.66 10.37 13.86
C GLU A 436 4.11 11.82 13.72
N ARG A 437 3.68 12.43 12.63
CA ARG A 437 3.89 13.83 12.35
C ARG A 437 2.50 14.37 12.03
N GLY A 438 2.09 15.43 12.73
CA GLY A 438 0.79 16.05 12.51
C GLY A 438 0.59 16.52 11.07
N PRO A 439 -0.59 17.06 10.76
CA PRO A 439 -1.05 17.24 9.39
C PRO A 439 -0.05 17.98 8.53
N LEU A 440 0.14 17.54 7.28
CA LEU A 440 0.92 18.30 6.31
C LEU A 440 0.25 19.65 6.00
N THR A 441 -1.06 19.63 5.87
CA THR A 441 -1.92 20.80 5.60
C THR A 441 -3.18 20.74 6.45
N THR A 442 -3.70 21.90 6.83
CA THR A 442 -4.90 22.02 7.69
C THR A 442 -6.14 22.49 6.94
N ASP A 443 -6.01 22.79 5.64
CA ASP A 443 -7.07 23.38 4.80
C ASP A 443 -7.54 22.47 3.65
N ARG A 444 -6.81 21.37 3.40
CA ARG A 444 -7.03 20.44 2.29
C ARG A 444 -6.60 19.03 2.69
N VAL A 445 -7.21 18.03 2.06
CA VAL A 445 -6.71 16.65 2.10
C VAL A 445 -5.51 16.55 1.16
N THR A 446 -4.35 16.14 1.69
CA THR A 446 -3.11 15.93 0.93
C THR A 446 -2.54 14.55 1.25
N THR A 447 -2.18 13.77 0.23
CA THR A 447 -1.47 12.50 0.41
C THR A 447 -0.04 12.76 0.89
N ALA A 448 0.30 12.23 2.07
CA ALA A 448 1.58 12.44 2.74
C ALA A 448 1.80 11.36 3.81
N GLY A 449 2.90 11.49 4.56
CA GLY A 449 3.23 10.57 5.66
C GLY A 449 4.01 9.36 5.18
N SER A 450 4.13 8.34 6.02
CA SER A 450 4.97 7.17 5.72
C SER A 450 4.35 6.30 4.63
N TRP A 451 5.07 6.07 3.51
CA TRP A 451 4.68 5.08 2.50
C TRP A 451 4.94 3.67 3.03
N SER A 452 6.19 3.36 3.38
CA SER A 452 6.55 2.11 4.04
C SER A 452 7.46 2.36 5.23
N ALA A 453 7.39 1.51 6.24
CA ALA A 453 8.20 1.61 7.45
C ALA A 453 8.72 0.23 7.87
N TYR A 454 10.05 0.05 7.79
CA TYR A 454 10.67 -1.27 7.92
C TYR A 454 11.77 -1.33 8.97
N TYR A 455 11.82 -2.44 9.70
CA TYR A 455 12.90 -2.73 10.64
C TYR A 455 14.09 -3.31 9.88
N TYR A 456 15.25 -2.67 10.00
CA TYR A 456 16.50 -3.19 9.47
C TYR A 456 17.65 -2.95 10.45
N ASN A 457 18.23 -4.05 10.96
CA ASN A 457 19.50 -4.02 11.67
C ASN A 457 19.55 -3.03 12.87
N GLY A 458 18.46 -2.93 13.64
CA GLY A 458 18.38 -2.16 14.88
C GLY A 458 17.75 -0.78 14.76
N TYR A 459 17.31 -0.39 13.56
CA TYR A 459 16.61 0.86 13.29
C TYR A 459 15.35 0.57 12.46
N ILE A 460 14.42 1.50 12.51
CA ILE A 460 13.28 1.54 11.60
C ILE A 460 13.56 2.62 10.57
N TYR A 461 13.32 2.32 9.31
CA TYR A 461 13.48 3.27 8.21
C TYR A 461 12.12 3.46 7.54
N SER A 462 11.70 4.71 7.39
CA SER A 462 10.46 5.07 6.71
C SER A 462 10.74 5.93 5.48
N ASN A 463 10.06 5.65 4.38
CA ASN A 463 10.09 6.47 3.17
C ASN A 463 8.84 7.36 3.15
N ASP A 464 8.92 8.52 3.81
CA ASP A 464 7.81 9.47 3.86
C ASP A 464 7.56 10.08 2.48
N ILE A 465 6.30 10.01 2.05
CA ILE A 465 5.76 10.46 0.77
C ILE A 465 6.15 11.90 0.47
N ALA A 466 6.16 12.79 1.46
CA ALA A 466 6.37 14.22 1.28
C ALA A 466 7.69 14.69 1.90
N LYS A 467 8.03 14.20 3.09
CA LYS A 467 9.14 14.69 3.93
C LYS A 467 10.47 13.99 3.69
N GLY A 468 10.50 12.83 3.03
CA GLY A 468 11.75 12.14 2.70
C GLY A 468 12.02 10.92 3.57
N PHE A 469 13.29 10.65 3.86
CA PHE A 469 13.72 9.39 4.48
C PHE A 469 13.92 9.56 5.98
N ASP A 470 13.00 9.00 6.78
CA ASP A 470 13.05 9.01 8.24
C ASP A 470 13.82 7.80 8.78
N VAL A 471 14.63 8.06 9.81
CA VAL A 471 15.30 7.02 10.61
C VAL A 471 14.76 7.10 12.03
N LEU A 472 14.18 6.02 12.51
CA LEU A 472 13.65 5.90 13.85
C LEU A 472 14.43 4.85 14.63
N LYS A 473 14.49 5.00 15.95
CA LYS A 473 15.11 4.05 16.86
C LYS A 473 14.11 3.63 17.92
N LEU A 474 13.83 2.33 17.96
CA LEU A 474 13.00 1.71 18.97
C LEU A 474 13.88 1.24 20.15
N ASP A 475 13.49 1.61 21.36
CA ASP A 475 14.09 1.16 22.60
C ASP A 475 13.02 0.54 23.52
N ASP A 476 12.74 -0.73 23.28
CA ASP A 476 11.71 -1.47 24.00
C ASP A 476 12.20 -2.88 24.34
N ARG A 477 12.04 -3.29 25.60
CA ARG A 477 12.47 -4.62 26.07
C ARG A 477 11.83 -5.77 25.29
N ARG A 478 10.63 -5.57 24.74
CA ARG A 478 9.93 -6.56 23.91
C ARG A 478 10.63 -6.78 22.58
N THR A 479 11.29 -5.76 22.04
CA THR A 479 11.92 -5.78 20.70
C THR A 479 13.44 -5.79 20.73
N ASP A 480 14.07 -5.48 21.88
CA ASP A 480 15.52 -5.51 22.08
C ASP A 480 16.24 -6.76 21.56
N PRO A 481 15.69 -7.99 21.68
CA PRO A 481 16.32 -9.18 21.12
C PRO A 481 16.58 -9.08 19.61
N ALA A 482 15.73 -8.37 18.85
CA ALA A 482 15.88 -8.19 17.40
C ALA A 482 17.19 -7.48 17.02
N LYS A 483 17.77 -6.65 17.91
CA LYS A 483 19.04 -5.95 17.68
C LYS A 483 20.22 -6.90 17.44
N ARG A 484 20.07 -8.19 17.80
CA ARG A 484 21.05 -9.26 17.58
C ARG A 484 20.92 -9.94 16.23
N VAL A 485 19.76 -9.82 15.58
CA VAL A 485 19.53 -10.34 14.23
C VAL A 485 20.14 -9.36 13.24
N ARG A 486 20.97 -9.88 12.32
CA ARG A 486 21.65 -9.10 11.30
C ARG A 486 21.33 -9.65 9.93
N LEU A 487 20.53 -8.91 9.19
CA LEU A 487 20.15 -9.26 7.83
C LEU A 487 21.17 -8.66 6.86
N HIS A 488 21.67 -9.47 5.93
CA HIS A 488 22.49 -8.96 4.83
C HIS A 488 21.63 -8.30 3.75
N GLU A 489 20.45 -8.83 3.46
CA GLU A 489 19.53 -8.34 2.44
C GLU A 489 18.11 -8.42 2.99
N LEU A 490 17.28 -7.44 2.69
CA LEU A 490 15.86 -7.46 3.05
C LEU A 490 15.06 -6.75 1.94
N ASN A 491 14.21 -7.52 1.28
CA ASN A 491 13.04 -7.04 0.54
C ASN A 491 11.85 -7.55 1.33
N VAL A 492 10.98 -6.67 1.82
CA VAL A 492 10.02 -7.06 2.86
C VAL A 492 8.98 -8.05 2.36
N GLN A 493 8.57 -7.91 1.11
CA GLN A 493 7.67 -8.83 0.41
C GLN A 493 8.35 -10.17 0.08
N THR A 494 9.69 -10.25 0.11
CA THR A 494 10.44 -11.52 0.04
C THR A 494 10.98 -11.83 1.43
N GLN A 495 10.10 -12.30 2.32
CA GLN A 495 10.45 -12.47 3.72
C GLN A 495 11.59 -13.49 3.89
N PRO A 496 12.72 -13.09 4.52
CA PRO A 496 13.82 -14.01 4.79
C PRO A 496 13.47 -14.95 5.94
N ASP A 497 14.29 -15.99 6.13
CA ASP A 497 14.41 -16.58 7.46
C ASP A 497 15.21 -15.60 8.33
N TYR A 498 14.59 -15.09 9.38
CA TYR A 498 15.19 -14.08 10.25
C TYR A 498 16.17 -14.66 11.28
N PHE A 499 16.27 -15.99 11.41
CA PHE A 499 17.08 -16.63 12.45
C PHE A 499 18.15 -17.60 11.92
N ASP A 500 18.28 -17.73 10.61
CA ASP A 500 19.31 -18.55 9.91
C ASP A 500 20.73 -17.94 9.93
#